data_AF-A0AAV7IVL5-F1
#
_entry.id   AF-A0AAV7IVL5-F1
#
_cell.length_a   1.000
_cell.length_b   1.000
_cell.length_c   1.000
_cell.angle_alpha   90.00
_cell.angle_beta   90.00
_cell.angle_gamma   90.00
#
_symmetry.space_group_name_H-M   'P 1'
#
loop_
_entity.id
_entity.type
_entity.pdbx_description
1 polymer ?
#
loop_
_entity_poly.entity_id
_entity_poly.type
_entity_poly.pdbx_seq_one_letter_code
_entity_poly.pdbx_strand_id
1 'polypeptide(L)'
;MSWRPHEGRELAAACCGGVLVWTIELGTASYSLSHATFLRQRNHAPVTGVAWHPEGDLLVSCSPNDLNIVVWDVARETGVPLRRLRGGGQCILRWSSCGAKLLAATCRTSLGPWTAERWTVPNGRVAVACFGPYQTLLFTSTEDPATLFSLPMQDNIFDARGVTSFSDTKVAIPLIDLTKIAFCSRSDEDDDSANGEEIVGGRVVAMDWDPSGKYLAILFQDSPLVAVFKTSVGTISRVTQITPGYLIKGFSEEYPNCLQFHQFLEDNSKQKACLTISWTSSCVQQFPIVEISNSPVKCY
;
A
#
# COMPACT_ATOMS: atom_id res chain seq x y z
N MET A 1 0.20 6.25 9.55
CA MET A 1 0.79 7.59 9.31
C MET A 1 0.86 7.81 7.81
N SER A 2 0.81 9.04 7.34
CA SER A 2 0.87 9.39 5.92
C SER A 2 1.57 10.74 5.78
N TRP A 3 2.58 10.82 4.93
CA TRP A 3 3.19 12.09 4.54
C TRP A 3 2.29 12.84 3.57
N ARG A 4 2.26 14.17 3.68
CA ARG A 4 1.62 15.03 2.69
C ARG A 4 2.49 15.10 1.43
N PRO A 5 1.95 14.72 0.26
CA PRO A 5 2.68 14.83 -1.01
C PRO A 5 3.08 16.28 -1.33
N HIS A 6 4.12 16.44 -2.14
CA HIS A 6 4.65 17.70 -2.68
C HIS A 6 5.24 18.72 -1.68
N GLU A 7 4.75 18.79 -0.44
CA GLU A 7 5.28 19.73 0.56
C GLU A 7 6.39 19.13 1.43
N GLY A 8 6.46 17.79 1.56
CA GLY A 8 7.58 17.06 2.16
C GLY A 8 7.86 17.36 3.65
N ARG A 9 7.02 18.18 4.29
CA ARG A 9 7.21 18.68 5.66
C ARG A 9 6.07 18.29 6.58
N GLU A 10 4.93 17.83 6.05
CA GLU A 10 3.77 17.53 6.88
C GLU A 10 3.52 16.02 6.98
N LEU A 11 3.38 15.53 8.21
CA LEU A 11 3.11 14.14 8.54
C LEU A 11 1.79 14.03 9.30
N ALA A 12 0.85 13.25 8.77
CA ALA A 12 -0.38 12.90 9.47
C ALA A 12 -0.23 11.56 10.21
N ALA A 13 -0.59 11.54 11.49
CA ALA A 13 -0.63 10.36 12.34
C ALA A 13 -2.04 10.13 12.88
N ALA A 14 -2.54 8.91 12.75
CA ALA A 14 -3.77 8.47 13.38
C ALA A 14 -3.51 8.23 14.87
N CYS A 15 -4.37 8.73 15.75
CA CYS A 15 -4.23 8.53 17.19
C CYS A 15 -5.58 8.21 17.87
N CYS A 16 -5.52 7.80 19.13
CA CYS A 16 -6.70 7.37 19.88
C CYS A 16 -7.76 8.47 20.04
N GLY A 17 -7.37 9.75 19.99
CA GLY A 17 -8.26 10.89 20.18
C GLY A 17 -8.69 11.63 18.91
N GLY A 18 -8.09 11.29 17.74
CA GLY A 18 -8.28 12.04 16.50
C GLY A 18 -7.13 11.81 15.50
N VAL A 19 -6.81 12.84 14.74
CA VAL A 19 -5.67 12.86 13.81
C VAL A 19 -4.73 13.98 14.22
N LEU A 20 -3.44 13.66 14.30
CA LEU A 20 -2.38 14.63 14.58
C LEU A 20 -1.64 14.92 13.27
N VAL A 21 -1.55 16.18 12.89
CA VAL A 21 -0.76 16.63 11.74
C VAL A 21 0.43 17.41 12.26
N TRP A 22 1.64 16.98 11.92
CA TRP A 22 2.90 17.61 12.33
C TRP A 22 3.58 18.24 11.15
N THR A 23 3.95 19.51 11.28
CA THR A 23 4.84 20.20 10.36
C THR A 23 6.27 20.11 10.88
N ILE A 24 7.15 19.52 10.08
CA ILE A 24 8.56 19.26 10.39
C ILE A 24 9.40 20.29 9.66
N GLU A 25 10.09 21.13 10.41
CA GLU A 25 11.07 22.07 9.88
C GLU A 25 12.44 21.39 9.76
N LEU A 26 12.95 21.26 8.53
CA LEU A 26 14.30 20.77 8.27
C LEU A 26 15.31 21.86 8.67
N GLY A 27 16.02 21.68 9.78
CA GLY A 27 17.16 22.55 10.13
C GLY A 27 17.36 22.82 11.62
N THR A 28 16.37 22.53 12.46
CA THR A 28 16.54 22.51 13.91
C THR A 28 16.13 21.15 14.44
N ALA A 29 16.89 20.59 15.38
CA ALA A 29 16.44 19.48 16.20
C ALA A 29 15.30 19.97 17.11
N SER A 30 14.16 20.28 16.50
CA SER A 30 13.02 20.84 17.19
C SER A 30 12.21 19.68 17.75
N TYR A 31 12.47 19.36 19.02
CA TYR A 31 11.67 18.45 19.83
C TYR A 31 10.30 19.05 20.20
N SER A 32 9.91 20.16 19.58
CA SER A 32 8.75 20.94 19.98
C SER A 32 7.50 20.48 19.23
N LEU A 33 6.50 20.03 20.00
CA LEU A 33 5.13 19.80 19.53
C LEU A 33 4.40 21.08 19.08
N SER A 34 5.08 22.23 19.07
CA SER A 34 4.48 23.55 18.80
C SER A 34 3.93 23.73 17.38
N HIS A 35 4.29 22.86 16.44
CA HIS A 35 3.79 22.87 15.06
C HIS A 35 2.89 21.66 14.75
N ALA A 36 2.11 21.24 15.76
CA ALA A 36 1.19 20.12 15.66
C ALA A 36 -0.26 20.60 15.67
N THR A 37 -1.00 20.35 14.59
CA THR A 37 -2.44 20.59 14.52
C THR A 37 -3.18 19.32 14.90
N PHE A 38 -4.17 19.43 15.80
CA PHE A 38 -4.95 18.28 16.25
C PHE A 38 -6.38 18.32 15.74
N LEU A 39 -6.65 17.47 14.75
CA LEU A 39 -7.95 17.35 14.08
C LEU A 39 -8.85 16.38 14.85
N ARG A 40 -10.03 16.86 15.26
CA ARG A 40 -11.00 16.09 16.03
C ARG A 40 -12.40 16.26 15.51
N GLN A 41 -13.14 15.16 15.46
CA GLN A 41 -14.56 15.15 15.15
C GLN A 41 -15.29 14.31 16.17
N ARG A 42 -16.50 14.75 16.54
CA ARG A 42 -17.36 14.03 17.48
C ARG A 42 -17.61 12.61 16.96
N ASN A 43 -17.44 11.63 17.85
CA ASN A 43 -17.62 10.20 17.58
C ASN A 43 -16.63 9.57 16.59
N HIS A 44 -15.59 10.30 16.15
CA HIS A 44 -14.56 9.79 15.24
C HIS A 44 -13.28 9.39 15.99
N ALA A 45 -13.42 8.49 16.97
CA ALA A 45 -12.31 8.00 17.78
C ALA A 45 -12.55 6.54 18.24
N PRO A 46 -11.52 5.67 18.31
CA PRO A 46 -10.12 5.92 17.97
C PRO A 46 -9.88 5.94 16.45
N VAL A 47 -8.99 6.79 15.96
CA VAL A 47 -8.63 6.79 14.54
C VAL A 47 -7.57 5.73 14.30
N THR A 48 -7.83 4.83 13.34
CA THR A 48 -6.91 3.73 13.01
C THR A 48 -6.25 3.88 11.65
N GLY A 49 -6.80 4.72 10.78
CA GLY A 49 -6.28 4.92 9.43
C GLY A 49 -6.36 6.37 9.00
N VAL A 50 -5.32 6.84 8.32
CA VAL A 50 -5.23 8.16 7.70
C VAL A 50 -4.57 8.01 6.33
N ALA A 51 -5.00 8.80 5.36
CA ALA A 51 -4.39 8.86 4.03
C ALA A 51 -4.52 10.27 3.43
N TRP A 52 -3.40 10.84 3.00
CA TRP A 52 -3.41 12.08 2.22
C TRP A 52 -3.83 11.82 0.79
N HIS A 53 -4.62 12.73 0.24
CA HIS A 53 -4.88 12.77 -1.20
C HIS A 53 -3.57 13.02 -1.97
N PRO A 54 -3.39 12.49 -3.18
CA PRO A 54 -2.14 12.62 -3.93
C PRO A 54 -1.72 14.07 -4.20
N GLU A 55 -2.67 14.99 -4.35
CA GLU A 55 -2.39 16.43 -4.51
C GLU A 55 -2.05 17.13 -3.17
N GLY A 56 -2.24 16.44 -2.05
CA GLY A 56 -1.96 16.96 -0.71
C GLY A 56 -2.98 17.99 -0.19
N ASP A 57 -4.07 18.25 -0.90
CA ASP A 57 -5.12 19.19 -0.50
C ASP A 57 -6.06 18.64 0.58
N LEU A 58 -6.34 17.33 0.52
CA LEU A 58 -7.29 16.66 1.42
C LEU A 58 -6.62 15.56 2.24
N LEU A 59 -7.04 15.44 3.49
CA LEU A 59 -6.66 14.31 4.36
C LEU A 59 -7.91 13.51 4.69
N VAL A 60 -7.87 12.19 4.61
CA VAL A 60 -8.99 11.33 5.04
C VAL A 60 -8.62 10.52 6.26
N SER A 61 -9.59 10.31 7.14
CA SER A 61 -9.44 9.45 8.32
C SER A 61 -10.60 8.49 8.49
N CYS A 62 -10.30 7.34 9.11
CA CYS A 62 -11.29 6.35 9.51
C CYS A 62 -11.09 5.89 10.94
N SER A 63 -12.24 5.63 11.59
CA SER A 63 -12.32 5.05 12.92
C SER A 63 -13.10 3.73 12.84
N PRO A 64 -12.72 2.69 13.58
CA PRO A 64 -13.50 1.45 13.69
C PRO A 64 -14.86 1.63 14.35
N ASN A 65 -15.03 2.71 15.12
CA ASN A 65 -16.25 2.99 15.87
C ASN A 65 -17.15 4.00 15.14
N ASP A 66 -16.64 4.66 14.11
CA ASP A 66 -17.42 5.60 13.30
C ASP A 66 -17.84 4.95 11.97
N LEU A 67 -19.09 5.18 11.60
CA LEU A 67 -19.63 4.76 10.32
C LEU A 67 -19.27 5.73 9.19
N ASN A 68 -18.61 6.84 9.49
CA ASN A 68 -18.20 7.85 8.51
C ASN A 68 -16.69 7.82 8.30
N ILE A 69 -16.28 8.10 7.07
CA ILE A 69 -14.92 8.54 6.77
C ILE A 69 -14.96 10.05 6.86
N VAL A 70 -13.98 10.65 7.52
CA VAL A 70 -13.91 12.11 7.60
C VAL A 70 -12.92 12.60 6.56
N VAL A 71 -13.35 13.56 5.75
CA VAL A 71 -12.46 14.32 4.87
C VAL A 71 -12.14 15.63 5.57
N TRP A 72 -10.85 15.87 5.79
CA TRP A 72 -10.33 17.03 6.48
C TRP A 72 -9.80 18.03 5.47
N ASP A 73 -10.27 19.26 5.62
CA ASP A 73 -9.53 20.44 5.22
C ASP A 73 -8.61 20.81 6.38
N VAL A 74 -7.32 20.51 6.20
CA VAL A 74 -6.32 20.67 7.27
C VAL A 74 -6.05 22.14 7.56
N ALA A 75 -6.05 23.01 6.54
CA ALA A 75 -5.82 24.44 6.69
C ALA A 75 -6.95 25.12 7.49
N ARG A 76 -8.17 24.61 7.37
CA ARG A 76 -9.35 25.13 8.09
C ARG A 76 -9.67 24.37 9.38
N GLU A 77 -8.95 23.29 9.66
CA GLU A 77 -9.21 22.36 10.77
C GLU A 77 -10.65 21.81 10.79
N THR A 78 -11.28 21.73 9.62
CA THR A 78 -12.68 21.29 9.49
C THR A 78 -12.77 19.92 8.85
N GLY A 79 -13.54 19.04 9.47
CA GLY A 79 -13.84 17.70 8.96
C GLY A 79 -15.26 17.63 8.41
N VAL A 80 -15.41 17.22 7.14
CA VAL A 80 -16.69 16.88 6.53
C VAL A 80 -16.86 15.36 6.60
N PRO A 81 -17.87 14.85 7.33
CA PRO A 81 -18.13 13.42 7.40
C PRO A 81 -18.75 12.95 6.08
N LEU A 82 -18.02 12.09 5.36
CA LEU A 82 -18.55 11.32 4.25
C LEU A 82 -19.09 9.99 4.79
N ARG A 83 -20.40 9.83 4.66
CA ARG A 83 -21.09 8.64 5.16
C ARG A 83 -20.59 7.41 4.41
N ARG A 84 -20.03 6.45 5.14
CA ARG A 84 -19.68 5.15 4.59
C ARG A 84 -20.90 4.26 4.59
N LEU A 85 -20.96 3.32 3.63
CA LEU A 85 -21.85 2.18 3.70
C LEU A 85 -21.47 1.34 4.93
N ARG A 86 -22.12 1.64 6.06
CA ARG A 86 -22.24 0.82 7.28
C ARG A 86 -21.02 -0.08 7.56
N GLY A 87 -20.09 0.38 8.40
CA GLY A 87 -18.95 -0.44 8.83
C GLY A 87 -18.44 -0.02 10.20
N GLY A 88 -18.31 -1.02 11.10
CA GLY A 88 -17.46 -0.97 12.28
C GLY A 88 -16.37 -2.03 12.16
N GLY A 89 -15.22 -1.80 12.79
CA GLY A 89 -14.03 -2.65 12.68
C GLY A 89 -12.88 -2.01 11.90
N GLN A 90 -11.77 -2.72 11.73
CA GLN A 90 -10.55 -2.16 11.13
C GLN A 90 -10.79 -1.72 9.68
N CYS A 91 -10.30 -0.52 9.35
CA CYS A 91 -10.54 0.12 8.08
C CYS A 91 -9.23 0.54 7.42
N ILE A 92 -9.05 0.13 6.16
CA ILE A 92 -7.88 0.51 5.35
C ILE A 92 -8.33 1.58 4.36
N LEU A 93 -7.60 2.70 4.32
CA LEU A 93 -7.80 3.80 3.39
C LEU A 93 -6.61 3.89 2.43
N ARG A 94 -6.88 3.93 1.12
CA ARG A 94 -5.87 4.15 0.08
C ARG A 94 -6.46 4.98 -1.04
N TRP A 95 -5.76 6.04 -1.43
CA TRP A 95 -6.10 6.80 -2.62
C TRP A 95 -5.52 6.13 -3.87
N SER A 96 -6.23 6.22 -4.99
CA SER A 96 -5.64 5.98 -6.30
C SER A 96 -4.56 7.03 -6.58
N SER A 97 -3.53 6.69 -7.36
CA SER A 97 -2.45 7.61 -7.72
C SER A 97 -2.94 8.92 -8.37
N CYS A 98 -4.06 8.89 -9.09
CA CYS A 98 -4.68 10.08 -9.70
C CYS A 98 -5.66 10.83 -8.78
N GLY A 99 -5.84 10.40 -7.52
CA GLY A 99 -6.77 11.03 -6.58
C GLY A 99 -8.28 10.77 -6.84
N ALA A 100 -8.64 10.25 -8.01
CA ALA A 100 -10.04 10.11 -8.41
C ALA A 100 -10.85 9.08 -7.59
N LYS A 101 -10.21 8.05 -7.03
CA LYS A 101 -10.87 7.00 -6.24
C LYS A 101 -10.22 6.84 -4.86
N LEU A 102 -11.06 6.68 -3.83
CA LEU A 102 -10.65 6.29 -2.48
C LEU A 102 -11.14 4.87 -2.20
N LEU A 103 -10.20 3.94 -1.97
CA LEU A 103 -10.53 2.63 -1.43
C LEU A 103 -10.76 2.75 0.07
N ALA A 104 -11.86 2.17 0.53
CA ALA A 104 -12.16 2.01 1.94
C ALA A 104 -12.59 0.57 2.26
N ALA A 105 -11.66 -0.29 2.65
CA ALA A 105 -11.97 -1.68 3.04
C ALA A 105 -12.56 -1.75 4.46
N THR A 106 -13.69 -2.45 4.66
CA THR A 106 -14.32 -2.71 5.99
C THR A 106 -14.42 -4.19 6.28
N CYS A 107 -14.48 -4.54 7.57
CA CYS A 107 -14.71 -5.92 8.02
C CYS A 107 -16.19 -6.31 8.16
N ARG A 108 -17.16 -5.41 7.95
CA ARG A 108 -18.59 -5.72 8.16
C ARG A 108 -19.40 -5.49 6.91
N THR A 109 -20.04 -6.55 6.44
CA THR A 109 -20.98 -6.50 5.33
C THR A 109 -22.36 -6.08 5.83
N SER A 110 -22.90 -4.97 5.33
CA SER A 110 -24.36 -4.78 5.35
C SER A 110 -24.84 -3.91 4.19
N LEU A 111 -26.09 -4.12 3.80
CA LEU A 111 -26.75 -3.54 2.63
C LEU A 111 -27.22 -2.11 2.94
N GLY A 112 -27.01 -1.17 2.03
CA GLY A 112 -27.44 0.22 2.14
C GLY A 112 -27.62 0.86 0.75
N PRO A 113 -28.42 1.94 0.63
CA PRO A 113 -28.96 2.44 -0.64
C PRO A 113 -28.10 3.48 -1.38
N TRP A 114 -26.78 3.51 -1.17
CA TRP A 114 -25.90 4.53 -1.79
C TRP A 114 -25.06 3.97 -2.95
N THR A 115 -24.77 4.82 -3.93
CA THR A 115 -24.02 4.54 -5.16
C THR A 115 -22.50 4.54 -4.90
N ALA A 116 -21.97 3.50 -4.28
CA ALA A 116 -20.54 3.23 -4.26
C ALA A 116 -20.28 1.87 -4.92
N GLU A 117 -19.25 1.79 -5.76
CA GLU A 117 -18.80 0.54 -6.37
C GLU A 117 -18.35 -0.41 -5.25
N ARG A 118 -19.05 -1.55 -5.08
CA ARG A 118 -18.86 -2.46 -3.95
C ARG A 118 -18.18 -3.75 -4.39
N TRP A 119 -17.13 -4.09 -3.66
CA TRP A 119 -16.36 -5.31 -3.83
C TRP A 119 -16.48 -6.18 -2.57
N THR A 120 -16.75 -7.47 -2.75
CA THR A 120 -16.82 -8.44 -1.64
C THR A 120 -15.83 -9.57 -1.91
N VAL A 121 -15.03 -9.89 -0.90
CA VAL A 121 -14.20 -11.09 -0.90
C VAL A 121 -15.07 -12.26 -0.41
N PRO A 122 -15.07 -13.42 -1.10
CA PRO A 122 -15.93 -14.55 -0.74
C PRO A 122 -15.67 -15.08 0.67
N ASN A 123 -14.39 -15.19 1.10
CA ASN A 123 -14.08 -15.55 2.49
C ASN A 123 -13.10 -14.56 3.14
N GLY A 124 -13.17 -14.48 4.47
CA GLY A 124 -12.29 -13.62 5.27
C GLY A 124 -12.53 -12.12 5.05
N ARG A 125 -11.43 -11.35 5.08
CA ARG A 125 -11.41 -9.89 4.85
C ARG A 125 -10.23 -9.51 3.98
N VAL A 126 -10.25 -8.31 3.40
CA VAL A 126 -9.05 -7.74 2.78
C VAL A 126 -8.00 -7.51 3.87
N ALA A 127 -6.84 -8.14 3.72
CA ALA A 127 -5.70 -7.99 4.63
C ALA A 127 -4.95 -6.69 4.34
N VAL A 128 -4.57 -6.50 3.07
CA VAL A 128 -3.86 -5.31 2.59
C VAL A 128 -4.32 -4.99 1.17
N ALA A 129 -4.25 -3.72 0.80
CA ALA A 129 -4.52 -3.23 -0.55
C ALA A 129 -3.59 -2.08 -0.91
N CYS A 130 -3.23 -1.97 -2.19
CA CYS A 130 -2.51 -0.84 -2.76
C CYS A 130 -3.01 -0.57 -4.19
N PHE A 131 -3.04 0.70 -4.58
CA PHE A 131 -3.29 1.08 -5.97
C PHE A 131 -1.95 1.13 -6.71
N GLY A 132 -1.97 0.72 -7.96
CA GLY A 132 -0.89 1.00 -8.89
C GLY A 132 -1.36 1.82 -10.08
N PRO A 133 -0.60 1.79 -11.19
CA PRO A 133 -0.92 2.63 -12.34
C PRO A 133 -2.26 2.23 -12.99
N TYR A 134 -2.82 3.19 -13.72
CA TYR A 134 -4.06 3.04 -14.49
C TYR A 134 -5.28 2.60 -13.66
N GLN A 135 -5.33 2.98 -12.38
CA GLN A 135 -6.41 2.58 -11.44
C GLN A 135 -6.54 1.06 -11.26
N THR A 136 -5.43 0.34 -11.38
CA THR A 136 -5.38 -1.08 -11.04
C THR A 136 -5.26 -1.22 -9.52
N LEU A 137 -6.19 -1.95 -8.91
CA LEU A 137 -6.12 -2.26 -7.49
C LEU A 137 -5.51 -3.64 -7.29
N LEU A 138 -4.49 -3.73 -6.42
CA LEU A 138 -4.01 -4.99 -5.88
C LEU A 138 -4.49 -5.14 -4.44
N PHE A 139 -4.93 -6.34 -4.08
CA PHE A 139 -5.30 -6.65 -2.70
C PHE A 139 -5.03 -8.12 -2.36
N THR A 140 -4.86 -8.39 -1.08
CA THR A 140 -4.78 -9.75 -0.52
C THR A 140 -5.92 -9.96 0.45
N SER A 141 -6.40 -11.20 0.57
CA SER A 141 -7.34 -11.58 1.61
C SER A 141 -6.62 -12.15 2.82
N THR A 142 -7.32 -12.28 3.95
CA THR A 142 -6.82 -12.97 5.15
C THR A 142 -6.98 -14.48 5.11
N GLU A 143 -7.38 -15.03 3.96
CA GLU A 143 -7.47 -16.48 3.75
C GLU A 143 -6.07 -17.09 3.78
N ASP A 144 -6.01 -18.38 4.10
CA ASP A 144 -4.79 -19.18 4.07
C ASP A 144 -5.02 -20.35 3.09
N PRO A 145 -4.31 -20.41 1.96
CA PRO A 145 -3.16 -19.58 1.58
C PRO A 145 -3.53 -18.15 1.16
N ALA A 146 -2.64 -17.21 1.47
CA ALA A 146 -2.80 -15.82 1.04
C ALA A 146 -2.60 -15.74 -0.48
N THR A 147 -3.56 -15.16 -1.19
CA THR A 147 -3.48 -14.94 -2.64
C THR A 147 -3.49 -13.44 -2.94
N LEU A 148 -2.63 -13.00 -3.86
CA LEU A 148 -2.66 -11.65 -4.41
C LEU A 148 -3.69 -11.60 -5.55
N PHE A 149 -4.63 -10.68 -5.46
CA PHE A 149 -5.64 -10.44 -6.48
C PHE A 149 -5.41 -9.09 -7.16
N SER A 150 -5.76 -9.01 -8.44
CA SER A 150 -5.82 -7.78 -9.22
C SER A 150 -7.24 -7.46 -9.65
N LEU A 151 -7.58 -6.19 -9.58
CA LEU A 151 -8.89 -5.68 -9.91
C LEU A 151 -8.74 -4.41 -10.77
N PRO A 152 -9.04 -4.48 -12.08
CA PRO A 152 -9.02 -3.30 -12.94
C PRO A 152 -10.24 -2.42 -12.64
N MET A 153 -10.02 -1.18 -12.20
CA MET A 153 -11.10 -0.25 -11.83
C MET A 153 -11.52 0.69 -12.96
N GLN A 154 -10.87 0.61 -14.12
CA GLN A 154 -11.25 1.37 -15.30
C GLN A 154 -12.43 0.70 -16.02
N ASP A 155 -13.36 1.49 -16.54
CA ASP A 155 -14.42 1.03 -17.44
C ASP A 155 -13.85 1.08 -18.86
N ASN A 156 -13.75 -0.09 -19.52
CA ASN A 156 -13.32 -0.13 -20.91
C ASN A 156 -14.47 0.32 -21.81
N ILE A 157 -14.39 1.54 -22.33
CA ILE A 157 -15.42 2.13 -23.21
C ILE A 157 -15.47 1.43 -24.59
N PHE A 158 -14.38 0.76 -25.00
CA PHE A 158 -14.28 0.03 -26.25
C PHE A 158 -13.80 -1.41 -26.02
N ASP A 159 -14.71 -2.33 -25.69
CA ASP A 159 -14.41 -3.76 -25.75
C ASP A 159 -14.42 -4.19 -27.23
N ALA A 160 -13.32 -3.91 -27.92
CA ALA A 160 -13.10 -4.33 -29.30
C ALA A 160 -12.70 -5.81 -29.34
N ARG A 161 -13.69 -6.68 -29.10
CA ARG A 161 -13.85 -8.04 -29.64
C ARG A 161 -15.03 -8.67 -28.94
N GLY A 162 -16.11 -8.90 -29.70
CA GLY A 162 -17.36 -9.49 -29.23
C GLY A 162 -17.16 -10.79 -28.44
N VAL A 163 -17.06 -10.66 -27.12
CA VAL A 163 -17.36 -11.71 -26.18
C VAL A 163 -18.78 -11.45 -25.72
N THR A 164 -19.65 -12.34 -26.17
CA THR A 164 -21.07 -12.44 -25.86
C THR A 164 -21.34 -12.40 -24.36
N SER A 165 -22.32 -11.56 -23.97
CA SER A 165 -23.02 -11.46 -22.68
C SER A 165 -22.73 -12.53 -21.62
N PHE A 166 -22.09 -12.16 -20.50
CA PHE A 166 -22.38 -12.67 -19.14
C PHE A 166 -21.82 -11.68 -18.08
N SER A 167 -22.76 -11.03 -17.36
CA SER A 167 -22.67 -10.15 -16.18
C SER A 167 -21.70 -8.94 -16.15
N ASP A 168 -22.27 -7.75 -15.87
CA ASP A 168 -21.62 -6.50 -15.42
C ASP A 168 -20.71 -6.63 -14.17
N THR A 169 -20.54 -7.84 -13.64
CA THR A 169 -19.67 -8.10 -12.51
C THR A 169 -18.24 -8.24 -13.01
N LYS A 170 -17.44 -7.17 -12.92
CA LYS A 170 -15.98 -7.37 -12.97
C LYS A 170 -15.62 -8.30 -11.82
N VAL A 171 -14.66 -9.20 -12.02
CA VAL A 171 -14.21 -10.16 -11.01
C VAL A 171 -12.72 -9.94 -10.79
N ALA A 172 -12.29 -10.02 -9.53
CA ALA A 172 -10.87 -9.94 -9.21
C ALA A 172 -10.13 -11.18 -9.73
N ILE A 173 -8.96 -10.97 -10.31
CA ILE A 173 -8.15 -12.02 -10.94
C ILE A 173 -7.04 -12.43 -9.96
N PRO A 174 -6.93 -13.71 -9.58
CA PRO A 174 -5.80 -14.17 -8.78
C PRO A 174 -4.51 -14.07 -9.61
N LEU A 175 -3.46 -13.50 -9.01
CA LEU A 175 -2.15 -13.27 -9.65
C LEU A 175 -1.04 -14.14 -9.07
N ILE A 176 -0.91 -14.18 -7.75
CA ILE A 176 0.17 -14.91 -7.07
C ILE A 176 -0.40 -15.67 -5.89
N ASP A 177 -0.05 -16.95 -5.80
CA ASP A 177 -0.16 -17.74 -4.57
C ASP A 177 1.03 -17.42 -3.66
N LEU A 178 0.74 -16.90 -2.47
CA LEU A 178 1.73 -16.49 -1.47
C LEU A 178 1.79 -17.51 -0.33
N THR A 179 1.58 -18.81 -0.57
CA THR A 179 1.85 -19.89 0.40
C THR A 179 3.21 -19.72 1.09
N LYS A 180 3.29 -20.03 2.38
CA LYS A 180 4.56 -20.04 3.13
C LYS A 180 5.52 -21.08 2.52
N ILE A 181 6.73 -20.65 2.21
CA ILE A 181 7.84 -21.46 1.72
C ILE A 181 9.03 -21.21 2.66
N ALA A 182 9.64 -22.28 3.15
CA ALA A 182 10.87 -22.22 3.95
C ALA A 182 12.07 -22.58 3.08
N PHE A 183 13.17 -21.85 3.22
CA PHE A 183 14.45 -22.16 2.60
C PHE A 183 15.58 -22.15 3.64
N CYS A 184 16.56 -23.03 3.44
CA CYS A 184 17.74 -23.06 4.28
C CYS A 184 18.70 -21.97 3.82
N SER A 185 19.04 -21.01 4.70
CA SER A 185 20.16 -20.11 4.43
C SER A 185 21.45 -20.91 4.52
N ARG A 186 22.16 -21.10 3.40
CA ARG A 186 23.53 -21.61 3.44
C ARG A 186 24.43 -20.48 3.94
N SER A 187 24.90 -20.56 5.18
CA SER A 187 26.12 -19.85 5.57
C SER A 187 27.30 -20.59 4.95
N ASP A 188 28.18 -19.87 4.26
CA ASP A 188 29.45 -20.42 3.73
C ASP A 188 30.50 -20.65 4.84
N GLU A 189 30.11 -20.48 6.10
CA GLU A 189 30.96 -20.73 7.27
C GLU A 189 30.48 -22.00 7.97
N ASP A 190 31.39 -22.97 8.08
CA ASP A 190 31.26 -24.26 8.77
C ASP A 190 31.04 -24.05 10.29
N ASP A 191 29.86 -23.58 10.70
CA ASP A 191 29.44 -23.55 12.09
C ASP A 191 28.12 -24.31 12.28
N ASP A 192 28.21 -25.48 12.91
CA ASP A 192 27.18 -26.52 13.08
C ASP A 192 26.01 -26.12 14.01
N SER A 193 25.79 -24.82 14.26
CA SER A 193 24.92 -24.36 15.36
C SER A 193 23.79 -23.39 15.02
N ALA A 194 23.59 -22.98 13.76
CA ALA A 194 22.41 -22.18 13.41
C ALA A 194 21.98 -22.30 11.93
N ASN A 195 21.41 -23.44 11.55
CA ASN A 195 20.60 -23.51 10.33
C ASN A 195 19.32 -22.68 10.54
N GLY A 196 19.39 -21.38 10.26
CA GLY A 196 18.23 -20.50 10.24
C GLY A 196 17.35 -20.84 9.04
N GLU A 197 16.19 -21.46 9.28
CA GLU A 197 15.16 -21.55 8.25
C GLU A 197 14.57 -20.16 8.01
N GLU A 198 14.73 -19.66 6.79
CA GLU A 198 14.10 -18.41 6.37
C GLU A 198 12.78 -18.71 5.68
N ILE A 199 11.70 -18.09 6.17
CA ILE A 199 10.34 -18.29 5.65
C ILE A 199 9.94 -17.07 4.83
N VAL A 200 9.39 -17.28 3.63
CA VAL A 200 8.76 -16.26 2.79
C VAL A 200 7.36 -16.70 2.42
N GLY A 201 6.39 -15.78 2.46
CA GLY A 201 4.98 -16.06 2.20
C GLY A 201 4.14 -16.08 3.47
N GLY A 202 2.87 -16.43 3.30
CA GLY A 202 1.83 -16.42 4.32
C GLY A 202 1.09 -15.09 4.38
N ARG A 203 0.66 -14.72 5.58
CA ARG A 203 -0.16 -13.52 5.81
C ARG A 203 0.61 -12.26 5.47
N VAL A 204 0.09 -11.51 4.50
CA VAL A 204 0.63 -10.20 4.10
C VAL A 204 0.22 -9.13 5.10
N VAL A 205 1.19 -8.34 5.56
CA VAL A 205 1.01 -7.25 6.55
C VAL A 205 1.09 -5.88 5.90
N ALA A 206 1.95 -5.73 4.89
CA ALA A 206 2.03 -4.53 4.07
C ALA A 206 2.40 -4.90 2.64
N MET A 207 1.97 -4.07 1.71
CA MET A 207 2.48 -4.09 0.35
C MET A 207 2.38 -2.70 -0.23
N ASP A 208 3.29 -2.40 -1.15
CA ASP A 208 3.25 -1.16 -1.90
C ASP A 208 3.72 -1.40 -3.33
N TRP A 209 3.08 -0.70 -4.25
CA TRP A 209 3.33 -0.84 -5.67
C TRP A 209 3.96 0.45 -6.19
N ASP A 210 5.10 0.31 -6.86
CA ASP A 210 5.77 1.44 -7.48
C ASP A 210 4.83 2.19 -8.45
N PRO A 211 4.85 3.53 -8.48
CA PRO A 211 3.97 4.33 -9.35
C PRO A 211 4.07 4.01 -10.85
N SER A 212 5.23 3.54 -11.32
CA SER A 212 5.39 3.11 -12.72
C SER A 212 4.81 1.72 -12.99
N GLY A 213 4.43 0.99 -11.94
CA GLY A 213 3.91 -0.37 -12.01
C GLY A 213 4.96 -1.41 -12.33
N LYS A 214 6.25 -1.11 -12.14
CA LYS A 214 7.37 -2.04 -12.41
C LYS A 214 7.73 -2.94 -11.24
N TYR A 215 7.53 -2.49 -10.00
CA TYR A 215 7.98 -3.20 -8.81
C TYR A 215 6.91 -3.24 -7.73
N LEU A 216 6.57 -4.43 -7.24
CA LEU A 216 5.68 -4.63 -6.12
C LEU A 216 6.48 -5.20 -4.95
N ALA A 217 6.41 -4.55 -3.78
CA ALA A 217 7.07 -5.01 -2.57
C ALA A 217 6.03 -5.52 -1.55
N ILE A 218 6.29 -6.65 -0.92
CA ILE A 218 5.37 -7.35 0.00
C ILE A 218 6.10 -7.71 1.30
N LEU A 219 5.45 -7.40 2.43
CA LEU A 219 5.84 -7.82 3.79
C LEU A 219 4.92 -8.93 4.31
N PHE A 220 5.53 -9.92 4.96
CA PHE A 220 4.82 -11.02 5.60
C PHE A 220 4.99 -10.97 7.12
N GLN A 221 3.99 -11.45 7.87
CA GLN A 221 3.95 -11.29 9.34
C GLN A 221 5.09 -11.99 10.08
N ASP A 222 5.50 -13.17 9.62
CA ASP A 222 6.47 -14.02 10.32
C ASP A 222 7.74 -14.21 9.48
N SER A 223 8.13 -13.18 8.73
CA SER A 223 9.28 -13.22 7.81
C SER A 223 10.20 -12.03 8.04
N PRO A 224 11.52 -12.23 8.15
CA PRO A 224 12.49 -11.15 8.19
C PRO A 224 12.76 -10.53 6.80
N LEU A 225 12.05 -10.98 5.77
CA LEU A 225 12.33 -10.69 4.37
C LEU A 225 11.22 -9.87 3.73
N VAL A 226 11.63 -8.96 2.85
CA VAL A 226 10.73 -8.25 1.94
C VAL A 226 10.83 -8.88 0.57
N ALA A 227 9.70 -9.36 0.04
CA ALA A 227 9.66 -9.91 -1.31
C ALA A 227 9.38 -8.81 -2.33
N VAL A 228 10.25 -8.67 -3.33
CA VAL A 228 10.09 -7.74 -4.44
C VAL A 228 9.80 -8.51 -5.72
N PHE A 229 8.65 -8.21 -6.33
CA PHE A 229 8.21 -8.75 -7.61
C PHE A 229 8.40 -7.71 -8.70
N LYS A 230 8.76 -8.16 -9.90
CA LYS A 230 8.71 -7.34 -11.11
C LYS A 230 7.34 -7.48 -11.74
N THR A 231 6.74 -6.37 -12.09
CA THR A 231 5.39 -6.30 -12.65
C THR A 231 5.41 -5.58 -13.99
N SER A 232 4.45 -5.90 -14.84
CA SER A 232 4.16 -5.15 -16.06
C SER A 232 2.65 -4.96 -16.16
N VAL A 233 2.24 -3.73 -16.46
CA VAL A 233 0.84 -3.35 -16.57
C VAL A 233 0.57 -2.94 -18.00
N GLY A 234 -0.42 -3.59 -18.62
CA GLY A 234 -0.86 -3.25 -19.97
C GLY A 234 -1.71 -1.99 -19.99
N THR A 235 -1.95 -1.46 -21.19
CA THR A 235 -2.72 -0.22 -21.43
C THR A 235 -4.18 -0.29 -20.97
N ILE A 236 -4.71 -1.49 -20.71
CA ILE A 236 -6.08 -1.75 -20.23
C ILE A 236 -6.15 -2.01 -18.72
N SER A 237 -5.18 -1.52 -17.95
CA SER A 237 -5.16 -1.60 -16.47
C SER A 237 -5.17 -3.03 -15.93
N ARG A 238 -4.61 -3.96 -16.72
CA ARG A 238 -4.43 -5.34 -16.33
C ARG A 238 -2.95 -5.61 -16.12
N VAL A 239 -2.64 -6.29 -15.04
CA VAL A 239 -1.30 -6.86 -14.84
C VAL A 239 -1.11 -7.93 -15.91
N THR A 240 -0.16 -7.71 -16.82
CA THR A 240 0.15 -8.62 -17.92
C THR A 240 1.21 -9.63 -17.52
N GLN A 241 2.14 -9.23 -16.65
CA GLN A 241 3.20 -10.10 -16.17
C GLN A 241 3.52 -9.77 -14.72
N ILE A 242 3.77 -10.82 -13.93
CA ILE A 242 4.31 -10.72 -12.59
C ILE A 242 5.34 -11.83 -12.40
N THR A 243 6.56 -11.48 -11.99
CA THR A 243 7.64 -12.44 -11.77
C THR A 243 8.36 -12.15 -10.46
N PRO A 244 8.80 -13.18 -9.72
CA PRO A 244 9.68 -12.99 -8.57
C PRO A 244 10.94 -12.25 -8.99
N GLY A 245 11.29 -11.19 -8.27
CA GLY A 245 12.49 -10.39 -8.49
C GLY A 245 13.60 -10.81 -7.55
N TYR A 246 13.53 -10.34 -6.30
CA TYR A 246 14.53 -10.58 -5.28
C TYR A 246 13.94 -10.40 -3.88
N LEU A 247 14.68 -10.87 -2.87
CA LEU A 247 14.36 -10.72 -1.46
C LEU A 247 15.30 -9.68 -0.84
N ILE A 248 14.78 -8.83 0.04
CA ILE A 248 15.59 -7.87 0.81
C ILE A 248 15.56 -8.33 2.27
N LYS A 249 16.74 -8.44 2.88
CA LYS A 249 16.94 -8.77 4.30
C LYS A 249 17.65 -7.61 5.00
N GLY A 250 17.24 -7.31 6.23
CA GLY A 250 17.92 -6.35 7.10
C GLY A 250 19.16 -6.94 7.76
N PHE A 251 19.67 -6.27 8.80
CA PHE A 251 20.72 -6.84 9.65
C PHE A 251 20.20 -8.04 10.46
N SER A 252 21.12 -8.74 11.14
CA SER A 252 20.76 -9.91 11.96
C SER A 252 19.68 -9.55 12.99
N GLU A 253 18.67 -10.40 13.11
CA GLU A 253 17.50 -10.24 14.00
C GLU A 253 16.59 -9.03 13.72
N GLU A 254 16.78 -8.31 12.62
CA GLU A 254 15.87 -7.24 12.22
C GLU A 254 14.65 -7.76 11.45
N TYR A 255 13.48 -7.18 11.73
CA TYR A 255 12.24 -7.43 11.01
C TYR A 255 11.73 -6.15 10.35
N PRO A 256 11.22 -6.23 9.11
CA PRO A 256 10.63 -5.08 8.43
C PRO A 256 9.27 -4.75 9.05
N ASN A 257 9.07 -3.48 9.44
CA ASN A 257 7.83 -3.00 10.05
C ASN A 257 6.90 -2.33 9.04
N CYS A 258 7.45 -1.48 8.18
CA CYS A 258 6.69 -0.85 7.11
C CYS A 258 7.57 -0.60 5.89
N LEU A 259 6.93 -0.53 4.72
CA LEU A 259 7.58 -0.20 3.47
C LEU A 259 6.76 0.81 2.68
N GLN A 260 7.43 1.59 1.83
CA GLN A 260 6.79 2.53 0.93
C GLN A 260 7.71 2.86 -0.26
N PHE A 261 7.17 2.83 -1.48
CA PHE A 261 7.79 3.37 -2.67
C PHE A 261 7.63 4.89 -2.71
N HIS A 262 8.71 5.58 -3.09
CA HIS A 262 8.66 7.02 -3.34
C HIS A 262 7.72 7.34 -4.50
N GLN A 263 6.77 8.25 -4.27
CA GLN A 263 5.67 8.49 -5.19
C GLN A 263 6.02 9.40 -6.38
N PHE A 264 7.18 10.08 -6.38
CA PHE A 264 7.53 11.09 -7.41
C PHE A 264 9.04 11.27 -7.60
N LEU A 265 9.77 10.24 -8.03
CA LEU A 265 11.17 10.38 -8.47
C LEU A 265 11.21 10.74 -9.96
N GLU A 266 10.96 12.01 -10.27
CA GLU A 266 11.27 12.56 -11.59
C GLU A 266 12.73 13.01 -11.61
N ASP A 267 13.58 12.20 -12.23
CA ASP A 267 14.92 12.63 -12.63
C ASP A 267 15.06 12.42 -14.14
N ASN A 268 15.53 13.45 -14.83
CA ASN A 268 15.31 13.82 -16.25
C ASN A 268 15.78 12.81 -17.34
N SER A 269 15.95 11.52 -17.04
CA SER A 269 16.22 10.50 -18.07
C SER A 269 15.93 9.06 -17.68
N LYS A 270 15.66 8.73 -16.40
CA LYS A 270 15.36 7.37 -15.96
C LYS A 270 14.41 7.38 -14.76
N GLN A 271 13.21 6.81 -14.92
CA GLN A 271 12.37 6.47 -13.77
C GLN A 271 13.15 5.52 -12.85
N LYS A 272 13.53 6.02 -11.68
CA LYS A 272 14.18 5.22 -10.63
C LYS A 272 13.11 4.89 -9.59
N ALA A 273 12.81 3.62 -9.40
CA ALA A 273 12.02 3.20 -8.25
C ALA A 273 12.91 3.23 -7.02
N CYS A 274 12.42 3.72 -5.89
CA CYS A 274 13.15 3.71 -4.64
C CYS A 274 12.22 3.28 -3.52
N LEU A 275 12.58 2.19 -2.85
CA LEU A 275 11.82 1.58 -1.78
C LEU A 275 12.42 2.00 -0.44
N THR A 276 11.61 2.58 0.43
CA THR A 276 11.99 2.86 1.81
C THR A 276 11.42 1.76 2.71
N ILE A 277 12.26 1.22 3.60
CA ILE A 277 11.89 0.19 4.57
C ILE A 277 12.27 0.68 5.96
N SER A 278 11.36 0.54 6.93
CA SER A 278 11.69 0.72 8.34
C SER A 278 11.79 -0.62 9.05
N TRP A 279 12.74 -0.71 9.97
CA TRP A 279 13.10 -1.94 10.67
C TRP A 279 12.72 -1.85 12.16
N THR A 280 12.58 -3.00 12.82
CA THR A 280 12.36 -3.09 14.27
C THR A 280 13.47 -2.46 15.10
N SER A 281 14.68 -2.35 14.55
CA SER A 281 15.82 -1.65 15.15
C SER A 281 15.67 -0.12 15.18
N SER A 282 14.55 0.42 14.71
CA SER A 282 14.34 1.86 14.49
C SER A 282 15.21 2.46 13.38
N CYS A 283 15.90 1.62 12.60
CA CYS A 283 16.59 2.05 11.38
C CYS A 283 15.59 2.26 10.23
N VAL A 284 15.86 3.23 9.36
CA VAL A 284 15.16 3.43 8.09
C VAL A 284 16.18 3.37 6.98
N GLN A 285 15.97 2.48 6.01
CA GLN A 285 16.86 2.27 4.87
C GLN A 285 16.13 2.55 3.56
N GLN A 286 16.86 3.11 2.59
CA GLN A 286 16.37 3.40 1.25
C GLN A 286 17.09 2.51 0.23
N PHE A 287 16.31 1.85 -0.61
CA PHE A 287 16.77 0.91 -1.62
C PHE A 287 16.41 1.48 -3.01
N PRO A 288 17.33 2.25 -3.64
CA PRO A 288 17.15 2.67 -5.02
C PRO A 288 17.30 1.45 -5.95
N ILE A 289 16.26 1.20 -6.75
CA ILE A 289 16.23 0.13 -7.74
C ILE A 289 16.72 0.70 -9.07
N VAL A 290 17.87 0.22 -9.53
CA VAL A 290 18.48 0.67 -10.77
C VAL A 290 18.31 -0.41 -11.84
N GLU A 291 17.59 -0.09 -12.92
CA GLU A 291 17.57 -0.92 -14.12
C GLU A 291 18.89 -0.72 -14.88
N ILE A 292 19.72 -1.77 -14.93
CA ILE A 292 20.84 -1.82 -15.84
C ILE A 292 20.27 -2.12 -17.23
N SER A 293 20.15 -1.09 -18.05
CA SER A 293 19.86 -1.28 -19.47
C SER A 293 21.07 -1.97 -20.10
N ASN A 294 20.98 -3.28 -20.35
CA ASN A 294 21.94 -3.97 -21.20
C ASN A 294 21.81 -3.41 -22.62
N SER A 295 22.58 -2.36 -22.94
CA SER A 295 22.90 -2.06 -24.33
C SER A 295 23.66 -3.26 -24.88
N PRO A 296 23.27 -3.84 -26.04
CA PRO A 296 24.09 -4.87 -26.66
C PRO A 296 25.47 -4.27 -26.90
N VAL A 297 26.50 -4.87 -26.32
CA VAL A 297 27.89 -4.56 -26.63
C VAL A 297 28.05 -4.81 -28.12
N LYS A 298 28.03 -3.74 -28.93
CA LYS A 298 28.52 -3.82 -30.29
C LYS A 298 30.03 -3.96 -30.18
N CYS A 299 30.50 -5.19 -30.23
CA CYS A 299 31.90 -5.46 -30.55
C CYS A 299 32.13 -4.89 -31.96
N TYR A 300 32.98 -3.87 -32.07
CA TYR A 300 33.59 -3.43 -33.32
C TYR A 300 34.89 -4.19 -33.53
#